data_AF-A0A842N7Q4-F1
#
_entry.id   AF-A0A842N7Q4-F1
#
_cell.length_a   1.000
_cell.length_b   1.000
_cell.length_c   1.000
_cell.angle_alpha   90.00
_cell.angle_beta   90.00
_cell.angle_gamma   90.00
#
_symmetry.space_group_name_H-M   'P 1'
#
loop_
_entity.id
_entity.type
_entity.pdbx_description
1 polymer ?
#
loop_
_entity_poly.entity_id
_entity_poly.type
_entity_poly.pdbx_seq_one_letter_code
_entity_poly.pdbx_strand_id
1 'polypeptide(L)' 'DGEPFTHLHVVVSDNDHAVHGGHLFSATIHVTGEIHLRILDNSQGATFGMTRCHIEGSQFKPLNFSEISTEKNE' A
#
# COMPACT_ATOMS: atom_id res chain seq x y z
N ASP A 1 11.52 7.86 -0.26
CA ASP A 1 12.41 8.46 0.76
C ASP A 1 12.71 7.50 1.92
N GLY A 2 12.72 6.18 1.70
CA GLY A 2 12.92 5.18 2.77
C GLY A 2 11.73 4.98 3.72
N GLU A 3 10.80 5.93 3.78
CA GLU A 3 9.65 5.88 4.70
C GLU A 3 8.55 4.89 4.29
N PRO A 4 7.85 4.26 5.27
CA PRO A 4 6.67 3.44 5.01
C PRO A 4 5.59 4.22 4.26
N PHE A 5 4.93 3.54 3.32
CA PHE A 5 3.87 4.15 2.51
C PHE A 5 2.77 3.14 2.18
N THR A 6 1.52 3.59 2.27
CA THR A 6 0.34 2.81 1.86
C THR A 6 -0.50 3.59 0.86
N HIS A 7 -0.99 2.93 -0.18
CA HIS A 7 -2.01 3.49 -1.08
C HIS A 7 -3.32 2.73 -0.86
N LEU A 8 -4.28 3.36 -0.19
CA LEU A 8 -5.53 2.73 0.22
C LEU A 8 -6.71 3.42 -0.44
N HIS A 9 -7.65 2.63 -0.95
CA HIS A 9 -8.96 3.09 -1.40
C HIS A 9 -10.00 2.45 -0.49
N VAL A 10 -11.13 3.11 -0.32
CA VAL A 10 -12.21 2.62 0.55
C VAL A 10 -13.55 2.74 -0.14
N VAL A 11 -14.48 1.88 0.25
CA VAL A 11 -15.90 1.98 -0.01
C VAL A 11 -16.62 1.87 1.33
N VAL A 12 -17.46 2.85 1.66
CA VAL A 12 -18.22 2.92 2.91
C VAL A 12 -19.67 3.25 2.63
N SER A 13 -20.55 2.96 3.60
CA SER A 13 -21.96 3.35 3.53
C SER A 13 -22.34 4.20 4.73
N ASP A 14 -23.18 5.20 4.51
CA ASP A 14 -23.72 6.05 5.57
C ASP A 14 -25.04 5.49 6.15
N ASN A 15 -25.66 6.25 7.06
CA ASN A 15 -26.89 5.85 7.73
C ASN A 15 -28.10 5.73 6.79
N ASP A 16 -28.05 6.37 5.61
CA ASP A 16 -29.10 6.30 4.60
C ASP A 16 -28.81 5.20 3.55
N HIS A 17 -27.80 4.37 3.82
CA HIS A 17 -27.31 3.33 2.92
C HIS A 17 -26.73 3.85 1.59
N ALA A 18 -26.39 5.14 1.50
CA ALA A 18 -25.69 5.67 0.34
C ALA A 18 -24.23 5.20 0.35
N VAL A 19 -23.68 4.91 -0.82
CA VAL A 19 -22.32 4.38 -0.98
C VAL A 19 -21.37 5.50 -1.35
N HIS A 20 -20.27 5.60 -0.62
CA HIS A 20 -19.19 6.57 -0.86
C HIS A 20 -17.89 5.83 -1.10
N GLY A 21 -17.10 6.27 -2.07
CA GLY A 21 -15.83 5.62 -2.39
C GLY A 21 -14.77 6.57 -2.94
N GLY A 22 -13.51 6.22 -2.73
CA GLY A 22 -12.37 7.01 -3.20
C GLY A 22 -11.06 6.70 -2.51
N HIS A 23 -10.11 7.63 -2.60
CA HIS A 23 -8.82 7.54 -1.91
C HIS A 23 -9.03 7.74 -0.41
N LEU A 24 -8.48 6.83 0.40
CA LEU A 24 -8.54 6.91 1.85
C LEU A 24 -7.35 7.72 2.36
N PHE A 25 -7.64 8.93 2.85
CA PHE A 25 -6.64 9.76 3.54
C PHE A 25 -6.57 9.42 5.04
N SER A 26 -7.74 9.36 5.69
CA SER A 26 -7.87 8.95 7.09
C SER A 26 -9.30 8.50 7.36
N ALA A 27 -9.48 7.60 8.33
CA ALA A 27 -10.77 7.22 8.88
C ALA A 27 -10.60 6.75 10.33
N THR A 28 -11.66 6.83 11.13
CA THR A 28 -11.68 6.33 12.51
C THR A 28 -12.55 5.09 12.59
N ILE A 29 -12.01 4.00 13.13
CA ILE A 29 -12.80 2.81 13.46
C ILE A 29 -13.67 3.16 14.68
N HIS A 30 -14.99 3.21 14.49
CA HIS A 30 -15.90 3.56 15.59
C HIS A 30 -16.15 2.40 16.56
N VAL A 31 -16.22 1.16 16.05
CA VAL A 31 -16.55 -0.03 16.86
C VAL A 31 -15.51 -1.14 16.67
N THR A 32 -15.33 -1.62 15.44
CA THR A 32 -14.38 -2.72 15.14
C THR A 32 -13.87 -2.58 13.72
N GLY A 33 -12.59 -2.89 13.50
CA GLY A 33 -11.98 -2.97 12.18
C GLY A 33 -11.24 -4.29 12.05
N GLU A 34 -11.70 -5.12 11.12
CA GLU A 34 -11.10 -6.42 10.82
C GLU A 34 -10.19 -6.24 9.60
N ILE A 35 -8.87 -6.31 9.82
CA ILE A 35 -7.87 -6.03 8.78
C ILE A 35 -7.01 -7.27 8.59
N HIS A 36 -7.02 -7.80 7.36
CA HIS A 36 -6.13 -8.88 6.95
C HIS A 36 -5.06 -8.33 6.01
N LEU A 37 -3.79 -8.46 6.42
CA LEU A 37 -2.63 -8.03 5.63
C LEU A 37 -1.80 -9.24 5.23
N ARG A 38 -1.30 -9.24 4.00
CA ARG A 38 -0.36 -10.24 3.50
C ARG A 38 0.97 -9.56 3.19
N ILE A 39 2.04 -10.08 3.78
CA ILE A 39 3.39 -9.75 3.35
C ILE A 39 3.64 -10.54 2.06
N LEU A 40 3.99 -9.83 0.99
CA LEU A 40 4.41 -10.46 -0.26
C LEU A 40 5.85 -10.95 -0.06
N ASP A 41 5.96 -12.15 0.49
CA ASP A 41 7.23 -12.86 0.63
C ASP A 41 7.38 -13.84 -0.54
N ASN A 42 8.51 -13.77 -1.22
CA ASN A 42 8.73 -14.52 -2.45
C ASN A 42 9.40 -15.84 -2.14
N SER A 43 8.58 -16.80 -1.71
CA SER A 43 8.97 -18.18 -1.43
C SER A 43 9.52 -18.97 -2.63
N GLN A 44 9.79 -18.31 -3.76
CA GLN A 44 10.31 -18.87 -5.02
C GLN A 44 11.63 -18.19 -5.47
N GLY A 45 12.36 -17.53 -4.56
CA GLY A 45 13.78 -17.19 -4.77
C GLY A 45 14.11 -15.81 -5.33
N ALA A 46 13.14 -14.91 -5.50
CA ALA A 46 13.40 -13.53 -5.93
C ALA A 46 12.66 -12.57 -5.01
N THR A 47 13.33 -11.86 -4.09
CA THR A 47 12.67 -10.86 -3.23
C THR A 47 12.35 -9.62 -4.07
N PHE A 48 11.13 -9.07 -4.02
CA PHE A 48 10.77 -7.85 -4.73
C PHE A 48 10.63 -6.70 -3.74
N GLY A 49 11.42 -5.66 -3.95
CA GLY A 49 11.25 -4.38 -3.27
C GLY A 49 10.09 -3.61 -3.90
N MET A 50 9.17 -3.13 -3.07
CA MET A 50 8.14 -2.17 -3.48
C MET A 50 8.59 -0.78 -3.07
N THR A 51 8.85 0.09 -4.06
CA THR A 51 9.30 1.46 -3.81
C THR A 51 8.39 2.48 -4.47
N ARG A 52 8.36 3.69 -3.91
CA ARG A 52 7.63 4.82 -4.46
C ARG A 52 8.48 6.08 -4.37
N CYS A 53 8.65 6.75 -5.50
CA CYS A 53 9.38 8.01 -5.61
C CYS A 53 8.46 9.11 -6.14
N HIS A 54 8.71 10.36 -5.75
CA HIS A 54 7.97 11.51 -6.28
C HIS A 54 8.36 11.75 -7.75
N ILE A 55 7.37 12.07 -8.58
CA ILE A 55 7.61 12.56 -9.94
C ILE A 55 7.55 14.09 -9.89
N GLU A 56 8.60 14.75 -10.39
CA GLU A 56 8.65 16.21 -10.47
C GLU A 56 7.43 16.79 -11.20
N GLY A 57 6.81 17.82 -10.62
CA GLY A 57 5.60 18.45 -11.17
C GLY A 57 4.31 17.64 -10.97
N SER A 58 4.33 16.54 -10.22
CA SER A 58 3.18 15.66 -10.03
C SER A 58 2.95 15.30 -8.56
N GLN A 59 1.69 15.28 -8.12
CA GLN A 59 1.34 14.81 -6.77
C GLN A 59 1.38 13.27 -6.65
N PHE A 60 1.59 12.55 -7.76
CA PHE A 60 1.59 11.09 -7.78
C PHE A 60 2.95 10.51 -7.36
N LYS A 61 2.90 9.42 -6.58
CA LYS A 61 4.05 8.59 -6.21
C LYS A 61 3.84 7.17 -6.75
N PRO A 62 4.23 6.85 -8.00
CA PRO A 62 3.95 5.54 -8.62
C PRO A 62 4.64 4.40 -7.87
N LEU A 63 3.98 3.24 -7.86
CA LEU A 63 4.55 1.99 -7.35
C LEU A 63 5.53 1.42 -8.37
N ASN A 64 6.74 1.12 -7.92
CA ASN A 64 7.76 0.41 -8.68
C ASN A 64 8.09 -0.90 -7.97
N PHE A 65 8.27 -1.96 -8.75
CA PHE A 65 8.78 -3.25 -8.29
C PHE A 65 10.22 -3.38 -8.77
N SER A 66 11.13 -3.75 -7.86
CA SER A 66 12.52 -4.04 -8.18
C SER A 66 12.92 -5.38 -7.60
N GLU A 67 13.65 -6.19 -8.35
CA GLU A 67 14.29 -7.37 -7.77
C GLU A 67 15.35 -6.93 -6.74
N ILE A 68 15.29 -7.52 -5.56
CA ILE A 68 16.34 -7.44 -4.56
C ILE A 68 17.18 -8.70 -4.76
N SER A 69 18.34 -8.52 -5.38
CA SER A 69 19.34 -9.59 -5.45
C SER A 69 19.85 -9.87 -4.04
N THR A 70 19.62 -11.07 -3.53
CA THR A 70 20.36 -11.56 -2.36
C THR A 70 21.79 -11.81 -2.80
N GLU A 71 22.71 -10.91 -2.45
CA GLU A 71 24.13 -11.22 -2.50
C GLU A 71 24.37 -12.47 -1.64
N LYS A 72 24.84 -13.55 -2.28
CA LYS A 72 25.41 -14.67 -1.55
C LYS A 72 26.72 -14.18 -0.98
N ASN A 73 26.72 -13.79 0.30
CA ASN A 73 27.97 -13.67 1.05
C ASN A 73 28.60 -15.06 1.09
N GLU A 74 29.71 -15.23 0.34
CA GLU A 74 30.61 -16.38 0.42
C GLU A 74 31.23 -16.52 1.82
#